data_AF-A0A317YEH4-F1
#
_entry.id   AF-A0A317YEH4-F1
#
_cell.length_a   1.000
_cell.length_b   1.000
_cell.length_c   1.000
_cell.angle_alpha   90.00
_cell.angle_beta   90.00
_cell.angle_gamma   90.00
#
_symmetry.space_group_name_H-M   'P 1'
#
loop_
_entity.id
_entity.type
_entity.pdbx_description
1 polymer ?
#
loop_
_entity_poly.entity_id
_entity_poly.type
_entity_poly.pdbx_seq_one_letter_code
_entity_poly.pdbx_strand_id
1 'polypeptide(L)'
;MPFFGGVARIRSEAECPADTFLDRPLNDRYWRLALPEGATPDHPVANPFGPGAPLDAVEFAPTLVIGGGRDLLHDRAVDYAARKPVVVRDFHGQQHRFFTIDPWSDASAELMRVIKRFVEAVAEGRGRRRGGGAHGGRWMGEPASQVRDHLEGTNSER
;
A
#
# COMPACT_ATOMS: atom_id res chain seq x y z
N MET A 1 3.02 0.43 4.12
CA MET A 1 2.37 1.30 3.12
C MET A 1 3.42 2.17 2.45
N PRO A 2 3.33 2.45 1.14
CA PRO A 2 4.04 3.56 0.54
C PRO A 2 3.51 4.90 1.07
N PHE A 3 4.37 5.92 1.12
CA PHE A 3 4.00 7.28 1.51
C PHE A 3 4.06 8.15 0.25
N PHE A 4 2.92 8.29 -0.45
CA PHE A 4 2.82 9.02 -1.71
C PHE A 4 1.99 10.30 -1.58
N GLY A 5 2.19 11.25 -2.48
CA GLY A 5 1.50 12.53 -2.53
C GLY A 5 0.68 12.72 -3.81
N GLY A 6 0.07 13.90 -3.92
CA GLY A 6 -0.50 14.45 -5.14
C GLY A 6 -1.27 15.74 -4.86
N VAL A 7 -1.40 16.66 -5.82
CA VAL A 7 -2.16 17.92 -5.61
C VAL A 7 -3.66 17.64 -5.60
N ALA A 8 -4.11 16.74 -6.48
CA ALA A 8 -5.48 16.22 -6.45
C ALA A 8 -5.70 15.41 -5.16
N ARG A 9 -6.67 15.86 -4.34
CA ARG A 9 -7.10 15.15 -3.14
C ARG A 9 -7.97 13.96 -3.50
N ILE A 10 -7.82 12.88 -2.74
CA ILE A 10 -8.58 11.64 -2.91
C ILE A 10 -9.45 11.36 -1.68
N ARG A 11 -10.29 10.33 -1.76
CA ARG A 11 -11.30 10.02 -0.74
C ARG A 11 -10.69 9.79 0.65
N SER A 12 -9.69 8.92 0.80
CA SER A 12 -9.04 8.67 2.10
C SER A 12 -8.39 9.91 2.74
N GLU A 13 -7.97 10.89 1.93
CA GLU A 13 -7.46 12.16 2.42
C GLU A 13 -8.58 13.11 2.85
N ALA A 14 -9.66 13.19 2.08
CA ALA A 14 -10.81 14.05 2.36
C ALA A 14 -11.61 13.59 3.58
N GLU A 15 -11.77 12.27 3.74
CA GLU A 15 -12.48 11.62 4.86
C GLU A 15 -11.56 11.35 6.08
N CYS A 16 -10.28 11.72 6.01
CA CYS A 16 -9.30 11.48 7.08
C CYS A 16 -9.75 12.05 8.45
N PRO A 17 -9.94 11.20 9.47
CA PRO A 17 -10.30 11.64 10.81
C PRO A 17 -9.16 12.40 11.52
N ALA A 18 -9.49 13.53 12.15
CA ALA A 18 -8.53 14.43 12.79
C ALA A 18 -7.95 13.89 14.13
N ASP A 19 -8.40 12.73 14.61
CA ASP A 19 -7.87 11.99 15.76
C ASP A 19 -6.73 11.02 15.40
N THR A 20 -6.43 10.83 14.11
CA THR A 20 -5.41 9.88 13.64
C THR A 20 -3.97 10.42 13.75
N PHE A 21 -2.99 9.52 13.82
CA PHE A 21 -1.57 9.90 13.88
C PHE A 21 -1.11 10.71 12.66
N LEU A 22 -1.67 10.44 11.48
CA LEU A 22 -1.35 11.14 10.24
C LEU A 22 -2.57 11.92 9.77
N ASP A 23 -2.79 13.08 10.37
CA ASP A 23 -3.78 14.05 9.90
C ASP A 23 -3.30 14.78 8.63
N ARG A 24 -4.21 15.51 7.99
CA ARG A 24 -3.90 16.33 6.81
C ARG A 24 -2.83 17.40 7.09
N PRO A 25 -2.92 18.23 8.16
CA PRO A 25 -1.87 19.17 8.55
C PRO A 25 -0.46 18.58 8.68
N LEU A 26 -0.32 17.36 9.20
CA LEU A 26 0.97 16.68 9.34
C LEU A 26 1.46 16.12 8.00
N ASN A 27 0.59 15.49 7.21
CA ASN A 27 0.92 15.04 5.85
C ASN A 27 1.42 16.19 4.96
N ASP A 28 0.66 17.29 4.91
CA ASP A 28 1.01 18.45 4.09
C ASP A 28 2.29 19.14 4.59
N ARG A 29 2.54 19.10 5.90
CA ARG A 29 3.81 19.55 6.50
C ARG A 29 4.98 18.65 6.10
N TYR A 30 4.81 17.32 6.08
CA TYR A 30 5.86 16.41 5.63
C TYR A 30 6.20 16.65 4.15
N TRP A 31 5.21 16.82 3.27
CA TRP A 31 5.48 17.11 1.86
C TRP A 31 6.21 18.44 1.66
N ARG A 32 5.82 19.50 2.38
CA ARG A 32 6.52 20.80 2.35
C ARG A 32 7.97 20.75 2.87
N LEU A 33 8.34 19.71 3.64
CA LEU A 33 9.70 19.53 4.18
C LEU A 33 10.54 18.52 3.39
N ALA A 34 9.90 17.59 2.66
CA ALA A 34 10.57 16.53 1.91
C ALA A 34 10.83 16.88 0.44
N LEU A 35 10.23 17.96 -0.08
CA LEU A 35 10.29 18.35 -1.47
C LEU A 35 11.14 19.61 -1.69
N PRO A 36 11.71 19.81 -2.91
CA PRO A 36 12.37 21.06 -3.28
C PRO A 36 11.46 22.29 -3.14
N GLU A 37 12.06 23.47 -2.94
CA GLU A 37 11.30 24.71 -2.91
C GLU A 37 10.56 24.94 -4.25
N GLY A 38 9.29 25.35 -4.17
CA GLY A 38 8.41 25.50 -5.33
C GLY A 38 7.84 24.18 -5.90
N ALA A 39 8.30 23.01 -5.47
CA ALA A 39 7.73 21.73 -5.90
C ALA A 39 6.40 21.42 -5.20
N THR A 40 5.50 20.74 -5.92
CA THR A 40 4.19 20.32 -5.40
C THR A 40 4.20 18.83 -5.02
N PRO A 41 3.19 18.32 -4.27
CA PRO A 41 3.04 16.90 -4.02
C PRO A 41 2.87 16.00 -5.26
N ASP A 42 2.75 16.55 -6.47
CA ASP A 42 2.81 15.80 -7.75
C ASP A 42 4.25 15.62 -8.29
N HIS A 43 5.27 16.16 -7.61
CA HIS A 43 6.68 15.93 -7.93
C HIS A 43 7.01 14.42 -7.92
N PRO A 44 7.83 13.88 -8.85
CA PRO A 44 8.06 12.43 -9.00
C PRO A 44 8.56 11.67 -7.76
N VAL A 45 9.14 12.36 -6.76
CA VAL A 45 9.52 11.77 -5.46
C VAL A 45 8.31 11.50 -4.55
N ALA A 46 7.25 12.28 -4.70
CA ALA A 46 6.01 12.17 -3.94
C ALA A 46 4.93 11.39 -4.70
N ASN A 47 4.65 11.76 -5.97
CA ASN A 47 3.65 11.10 -6.78
C ASN A 47 4.31 10.20 -7.85
N PRO A 48 4.30 8.86 -7.69
CA PRO A 48 4.89 7.92 -8.64
C PRO A 48 4.15 7.86 -10.00
N PHE A 49 2.97 8.48 -10.10
CA PHE A 49 2.19 8.63 -11.33
C PHE A 49 1.97 10.11 -11.69
N GLY A 50 2.75 11.01 -11.09
CA GLY A 50 2.76 12.44 -11.41
C GLY A 50 3.49 12.74 -12.72
N PRO A 51 3.36 13.98 -13.26
CA PRO A 51 4.05 14.38 -14.47
C PRO A 51 5.58 14.20 -14.36
N GLY A 52 6.16 13.47 -15.31
CA GLY A 52 7.60 13.19 -15.35
C GLY A 52 8.09 12.04 -14.46
N ALA A 53 7.21 11.26 -13.83
CA ALA A 53 7.60 10.09 -13.06
C ALA A 53 8.04 8.91 -13.97
N PRO A 54 9.25 8.32 -13.79
CA PRO A 54 9.83 7.36 -14.73
C PRO A 54 9.39 5.89 -14.49
N LEU A 55 8.22 5.66 -13.87
CA LEU A 55 7.94 4.39 -13.18
C LEU A 55 7.64 3.17 -14.07
N ASP A 56 7.55 3.34 -15.39
CA ASP A 56 7.30 2.24 -16.33
C ASP A 56 8.60 1.59 -16.86
N ALA A 57 9.76 2.17 -16.54
CA ALA A 57 11.08 1.65 -16.90
C ALA A 57 11.79 0.87 -15.76
N VAL A 58 11.09 0.55 -14.68
CA VAL A 58 11.68 -0.01 -13.44
C VAL A 58 11.35 -1.50 -13.29
N GLU A 59 12.37 -2.35 -13.12
CA GLU A 59 12.17 -3.75 -12.72
C GLU A 59 11.66 -3.85 -11.29
N PHE A 60 10.54 -4.56 -11.08
CA PHE A 60 9.97 -4.77 -9.75
C PHE A 60 10.47 -6.06 -9.10
N ALA A 61 11.21 -5.91 -8.00
CA ALA A 61 11.38 -7.00 -7.03
C ALA A 61 10.03 -7.35 -6.38
N PRO A 62 9.82 -8.62 -5.92
CA PRO A 62 8.62 -9.00 -5.19
C PRO A 62 8.37 -8.04 -4.02
N THR A 63 7.25 -7.33 -4.06
CA THR A 63 6.93 -6.25 -3.10
C THR A 63 5.58 -6.51 -2.43
N LEU A 64 5.53 -6.23 -1.13
CA LEU A 64 4.35 -6.32 -0.29
C LEU A 64 3.94 -4.90 0.15
N VAL A 65 2.77 -4.46 -0.29
CA VAL A 65 2.10 -3.24 0.15
C VAL A 65 1.16 -3.58 1.29
N ILE A 66 1.34 -2.89 2.42
CA ILE A 66 0.45 -2.94 3.58
C ILE A 66 -0.35 -1.64 3.60
N GLY A 67 -1.68 -1.72 3.59
CA GLY A 67 -2.58 -0.59 3.79
C GLY A 67 -3.28 -0.65 5.16
N GLY A 68 -3.78 0.50 5.63
CA GLY A 68 -4.62 0.61 6.82
C GLY A 68 -5.96 1.26 6.47
N GLY A 69 -7.08 0.64 6.83
CA GLY A 69 -8.42 1.08 6.41
C GLY A 69 -8.90 2.43 6.99
N ARG A 70 -8.15 3.03 7.93
CA ARG A 70 -8.33 4.41 8.44
C ARG A 70 -7.10 5.29 8.17
N ASP A 71 -6.21 4.89 7.27
CA ASP A 71 -5.01 5.65 6.91
C ASP A 71 -5.32 6.72 5.85
N LEU A 72 -4.86 7.96 6.05
CA LEU A 72 -4.99 9.08 5.12
C LEU A 72 -4.52 8.72 3.70
N LEU A 73 -3.48 7.89 3.59
CA LEU A 73 -2.82 7.53 2.34
C LEU A 73 -3.36 6.23 1.72
N HIS A 74 -4.36 5.58 2.33
CA HIS A 74 -4.91 4.29 1.91
C HIS A 74 -5.15 4.20 0.41
N ASP A 75 -5.88 5.17 -0.16
CA ASP A 75 -6.27 5.11 -1.57
C ASP A 75 -5.08 5.32 -2.53
N ARG A 76 -4.00 5.98 -2.10
CA ARG A 76 -2.74 6.06 -2.87
C ARG A 76 -2.00 4.73 -2.89
N ALA A 77 -2.08 3.95 -1.81
CA ALA A 77 -1.52 2.60 -1.75
C ALA A 77 -2.32 1.61 -2.63
N VAL A 78 -3.64 1.72 -2.64
CA VAL A 78 -4.54 0.94 -3.51
C VAL A 78 -4.34 1.28 -4.98
N ASP A 79 -4.31 2.57 -5.34
CA ASP A 79 -4.08 3.01 -6.73
C ASP A 79 -2.69 2.58 -7.26
N TYR A 80 -1.65 2.67 -6.43
CA TYR A 80 -0.33 2.14 -6.78
C TYR A 80 -0.34 0.64 -7.04
N ALA A 81 -1.02 -0.13 -6.20
CA ALA A 81 -1.10 -1.58 -6.36
C ALA A 81 -1.95 -2.02 -7.56
N ALA A 82 -2.94 -1.23 -7.96
CA ALA A 82 -3.68 -1.45 -9.21
C ALA A 82 -2.79 -1.25 -10.47
N ARG A 83 -1.68 -0.52 -10.35
CA ARG A 83 -0.79 -0.12 -11.46
C ARG A 83 0.57 -0.84 -11.50
N LYS A 84 0.96 -1.57 -10.45
CA LYS A 84 2.28 -2.21 -10.32
C LYS A 84 2.18 -3.64 -9.76
N PRO A 85 3.10 -4.55 -10.12
CA PRO A 85 2.99 -5.98 -9.79
C PRO A 85 3.39 -6.27 -8.33
N VAL A 86 2.52 -5.90 -7.40
CA VAL A 86 2.75 -5.99 -5.94
C VAL A 86 1.63 -6.80 -5.27
N VAL A 87 1.93 -7.37 -4.10
CA VAL A 87 0.93 -8.02 -3.23
C VAL A 87 0.38 -6.98 -2.26
N VAL A 88 -0.94 -6.88 -2.10
CA VAL A 88 -1.57 -5.99 -1.09
C VAL A 88 -2.07 -6.81 0.10
N ARG A 89 -1.96 -6.25 1.30
CA ARG A 89 -2.78 -6.64 2.47
C ARG A 89 -3.23 -5.40 3.24
N ASP A 90 -4.54 -5.19 3.26
CA ASP A 90 -5.18 -4.08 3.97
C ASP A 90 -5.67 -4.51 5.35
N PHE A 91 -5.37 -3.69 6.35
CA PHE A 91 -5.74 -3.93 7.74
C PHE A 91 -6.94 -3.05 8.08
N HIS A 92 -8.14 -3.64 8.06
CA HIS A 92 -9.39 -2.94 8.31
C HIS A 92 -9.38 -2.21 9.66
N GLY A 93 -9.91 -0.99 9.69
CA GLY A 93 -9.95 -0.13 10.88
C GLY A 93 -8.61 0.44 11.35
N GLN A 94 -7.47 0.01 10.79
CA GLN A 94 -6.15 0.44 11.25
C GLN A 94 -5.72 1.79 10.66
N GLN A 95 -5.09 2.61 11.49
CA GLN A 95 -4.56 3.93 11.11
C GLN A 95 -3.07 3.87 10.70
N HIS A 96 -2.54 5.02 10.27
CA HIS A 96 -1.12 5.16 9.99
C HIS A 96 -0.26 4.79 11.21
N ARG A 97 0.80 4.01 10.97
CA ARG A 97 1.73 3.48 12.00
C ARG A 97 1.09 2.57 13.07
N PHE A 98 -0.06 1.92 12.83
CA PHE A 98 -0.71 1.07 13.84
C PHE A 98 0.26 0.11 14.57
N PHE A 99 1.14 -0.55 13.81
CA PHE A 99 2.15 -1.50 14.33
C PHE A 99 3.32 -0.87 15.10
N THR A 100 3.43 0.45 15.12
CA THR A 100 4.39 1.21 15.94
C THR A 100 3.70 1.88 17.15
N ILE A 101 2.40 2.17 17.03
CA ILE A 101 1.59 2.79 18.09
C ILE A 101 1.12 1.73 19.10
N ASP A 102 0.65 0.59 18.61
CA ASP A 102 0.28 -0.58 19.42
C ASP A 102 0.90 -1.85 18.81
N PRO A 103 2.19 -2.12 19.10
CA PRO A 103 2.90 -3.30 18.59
C PRO A 103 2.45 -4.63 19.21
N TRP A 104 1.59 -4.62 20.24
CA TRP A 104 1.08 -5.82 20.92
C TRP A 104 -0.33 -6.24 20.48
N SER A 105 -1.07 -5.38 19.76
CA SER A 105 -2.37 -5.71 19.18
C SER A 105 -2.36 -6.90 18.21
N ASP A 106 -3.52 -7.55 18.05
CA ASP A 106 -3.72 -8.63 17.06
C ASP A 106 -3.42 -8.22 15.62
N ALA A 107 -3.68 -6.96 15.27
CA ALA A 107 -3.36 -6.40 13.96
C ALA A 107 -1.84 -6.37 13.73
N SER A 108 -1.07 -5.95 14.74
CA SER A 108 0.40 -5.95 14.72
C SER A 108 0.96 -7.36 14.69
N ALA A 109 0.39 -8.28 15.47
CA ALA A 109 0.77 -9.68 15.44
C ALA A 109 0.51 -10.30 14.04
N GLU A 110 -0.64 -10.04 13.42
CA GLU A 110 -0.95 -10.55 12.08
C GLU A 110 -0.10 -9.89 10.99
N LEU A 111 0.26 -8.61 11.11
CA LEU A 111 1.23 -7.98 10.22
C LEU A 111 2.57 -8.75 10.21
N MET A 112 3.07 -9.15 11.38
CA MET A 112 4.30 -9.95 11.46
C MET A 112 4.13 -11.35 10.82
N ARG A 113 2.95 -11.97 10.96
CA ARG A 113 2.64 -13.24 10.26
C ARG A 113 2.54 -13.06 8.74
N VAL A 114 1.93 -11.97 8.25
CA VAL A 114 1.89 -11.61 6.82
C VAL A 114 3.30 -11.41 6.27
N ILE A 115 4.14 -10.63 6.95
CA ILE A 115 5.54 -10.37 6.54
C ILE A 115 6.33 -11.68 6.49
N LYS A 116 6.23 -12.52 7.53
CA LYS A 116 6.90 -13.83 7.58
C LYS A 116 6.53 -14.70 6.38
N ARG A 117 5.22 -14.93 6.15
CA ARG A 117 4.72 -15.75 5.04
C ARG A 117 5.16 -15.22 3.67
N PHE A 118 5.22 -13.90 3.50
CA PHE A 118 5.70 -13.27 2.27
C PHE A 118 7.20 -13.51 2.02
N VAL A 119 8.05 -13.35 3.05
CA VAL A 119 9.49 -13.60 2.95
C VAL A 119 9.78 -15.07 2.62
N GLU A 120 9.06 -16.00 3.24
CA GLU A 120 9.18 -17.44 2.98
C GLU A 120 8.80 -17.78 1.52
N ALA A 121 7.63 -17.34 1.04
CA ALA A 121 7.21 -17.56 -0.34
C ALA A 121 8.17 -16.97 -1.39
N VAL A 122 8.77 -15.81 -1.10
CA VAL A 122 9.80 -15.18 -1.97
C VAL A 122 11.10 -15.98 -1.97
N ALA A 123 11.50 -16.57 -0.84
CA ALA A 123 12.67 -17.44 -0.76
C ALA A 123 12.47 -18.76 -1.55
N GLU A 124 11.32 -19.42 -1.38
CA GLU A 124 10.94 -20.62 -2.15
C GLU A 124 10.87 -20.36 -3.66
N GLY A 125 10.28 -19.23 -4.06
CA GLY A 125 10.20 -18.80 -5.45
C GLY A 125 11.59 -18.56 -6.09
N ARG A 126 12.55 -18.03 -5.31
CA ARG A 126 13.96 -17.91 -5.73
C ARG A 126 14.66 -19.27 -5.82
N GLY A 127 14.35 -20.20 -4.90
CA GLY A 127 14.85 -21.57 -4.94
C GLY A 127 14.47 -22.30 -6.22
N ARG A 128 13.18 -22.27 -6.61
CA ARG A 128 12.69 -22.92 -7.84
C ARG A 128 13.34 -22.37 -9.11
N ARG A 129 13.63 -21.06 -9.18
CA ARG A 129 14.32 -20.45 -10.35
C ARG A 129 15.79 -20.85 -10.53
N ARG A 130 16.44 -21.48 -9.53
CA ARG A 130 17.79 -22.06 -9.69
C ARG A 130 17.78 -23.47 -10.30
N GLY A 131 16.61 -24.07 -10.49
CA GLY A 131 16.41 -25.47 -10.92
C GLY A 131 16.10 -25.70 -12.40
N GLY A 132 16.61 -24.85 -13.31
CA GLY A 132 16.56 -25.08 -14.77
C GLY A 132 15.21 -24.80 -15.47
N GLY A 133 15.27 -24.69 -16.80
CA GLY A 133 14.11 -24.64 -17.70
C GLY A 133 13.39 -23.27 -17.78
N ALA A 134 13.14 -22.81 -19.00
CA ALA A 134 12.31 -21.63 -19.24
C ALA A 134 10.83 -22.03 -19.40
N HIS A 135 9.98 -21.66 -18.44
CA HIS A 135 8.55 -21.40 -18.68
C HIS A 135 7.97 -20.45 -17.60
N GLY A 136 6.95 -19.68 -17.98
CA GLY A 136 6.43 -18.58 -17.17
C GLY A 136 5.49 -19.02 -16.05
N GLY A 137 6.01 -19.06 -14.81
CA GLY A 137 5.19 -19.20 -13.61
C GLY A 137 4.49 -17.88 -13.23
N ARG A 138 3.23 -17.71 -13.64
CA ARG A 138 2.38 -16.57 -13.24
C ARG A 138 2.01 -16.69 -11.75
N TRP A 139 2.56 -15.82 -10.90
CA TRP A 139 2.07 -15.67 -9.53
C TRP A 139 0.70 -14.97 -9.56
N MET A 140 -0.37 -15.72 -9.35
CA MET A 140 -1.68 -15.15 -9.05
C MET A 140 -1.80 -14.93 -7.55
N GLY A 141 -1.38 -13.76 -7.08
CA GLY A 141 -2.19 -13.08 -6.06
C GLY A 141 -3.52 -12.69 -6.72
N GLU A 142 -4.63 -12.75 -5.98
CA GLU A 142 -5.93 -12.38 -6.53
C GLU A 142 -5.93 -10.91 -6.98
N PRO A 143 -6.49 -10.59 -8.15
CA PRO A 143 -6.55 -9.22 -8.63
C PRO A 143 -7.42 -8.35 -7.71
N ALA A 144 -7.02 -7.09 -7.53
CA ALA A 144 -7.68 -6.14 -6.64
C ALA A 144 -9.19 -5.90 -6.95
N SER A 145 -9.68 -6.34 -8.11
CA SER A 145 -11.10 -6.38 -8.45
C SER A 145 -11.94 -7.21 -7.47
N GLN A 146 -11.43 -8.32 -6.95
CA GLN A 146 -12.19 -9.23 -6.07
C GLN A 146 -12.29 -8.75 -4.61
N VAL A 147 -11.60 -7.66 -4.24
CA VAL A 147 -11.67 -7.07 -2.89
C VAL A 147 -13.00 -6.31 -2.65
N ARG A 148 -13.74 -5.98 -3.72
CA ARG A 148 -15.03 -5.25 -3.62
C ARG A 148 -16.23 -6.13 -3.27
N ASP A 149 -16.27 -7.36 -3.77
CA ASP A 149 -17.47 -8.20 -3.75
C ASP A 149 -17.82 -8.79 -2.37
N HIS A 150 -16.97 -8.59 -1.36
CA HIS A 150 -17.18 -9.08 0.02
C HIS A 150 -17.88 -8.09 0.96
N LEU A 151 -18.28 -6.90 0.47
CA LEU A 151 -18.89 -5.85 1.31
C LEU A 151 -20.42 -5.70 1.19
N GLU A 152 -21.06 -6.34 0.21
CA GLU A 152 -22.54 -6.30 0.05
C GLU A 152 -23.22 -7.61 0.49
N GLY A 153 -22.46 -8.60 0.98
CA GLY A 153 -22.92 -9.99 1.15
C GLY A 153 -23.50 -10.39 2.52
N THR A 154 -23.50 -9.52 3.54
CA THR A 154 -23.87 -9.93 4.92
C THR A 154 -24.70 -8.89 5.69
N ASN A 155 -25.88 -8.52 5.20
CA ASN A 155 -26.92 -7.95 6.07
C ASN A 155 -28.35 -8.31 5.61
N SER A 156 -28.75 -9.54 5.90
CA SER A 156 -30.14 -10.00 5.86
C SER A 156 -30.33 -11.14 6.87
N GLU A 157 -31.48 -11.17 7.54
CA GLU A 157 -31.98 -12.27 8.41
C GLU A 157 -31.18 -12.68 9.67
N ARG A 158 -31.13 -11.78 10.67
CA ARG A 158 -31.77 -12.07 11.98
C ARG A 158 -31.92 -10.87 12.92
#